data_AF-A0A368HJ79-F1
#
_entry.id   AF-A0A368HJ79-F1
#
_cell.length_a   1.000
_cell.length_b   1.000
_cell.length_c   1.000
_cell.angle_alpha   90.00
_cell.angle_beta   90.00
_cell.angle_gamma   90.00
#
_symmetry.space_group_name_H-M   'P 1'
#
loop_
_entity.id
_entity.type
_entity.pdbx_description
1 polymer ?
#
loop_
_entity_poly.entity_id
_entity_poly.type
_entity_poly.pdbx_seq_one_letter_code
_entity_poly.pdbx_strand_id
1 'polypeptide(L)'
;MALAAQSTIHHWMGPLASRDPSWPLAGHHAGARPGDANLKESWYMVAGMRYERRFASQQGLTLVEIMVVVAILAIIAAIAIPVYSHYIKDAKIGRAESNLVLLSTLMERYYQNNNAYPGTQTLVANAIPGWNPGNNPSPLFTYAIQNPDTGVCNVAAPSGPSYSLSATPTAASGLPPNEVFYLDSLNDRCEVLPNGTTVVGW
;
A
#
# COMPACT_ATOMS: atom_id res chain seq x y z
N MET A 1 14.88 44.13 -27.40
CA MET A 1 13.78 44.70 -26.60
C MET A 1 12.95 43.51 -26.13
N ALA A 2 13.36 42.84 -25.04
CA ALA A 2 13.12 43.19 -23.64
C ALA A 2 11.83 42.52 -23.12
N LEU A 3 12.04 41.56 -22.19
CA LEU A 3 11.12 41.10 -21.11
C LEU A 3 9.77 40.47 -21.54
N ALA A 4 9.13 39.58 -20.80
CA ALA A 4 9.45 38.72 -19.66
C ALA A 4 8.21 37.79 -19.48
N ALA A 5 8.42 36.71 -18.73
CA ALA A 5 7.41 35.76 -18.26
C ALA A 5 6.23 36.43 -17.54
N GLN A 6 5.05 35.78 -17.53
CA GLN A 6 4.51 35.19 -16.29
C GLN A 6 3.19 34.43 -16.49
N SER A 7 3.16 33.28 -15.80
CA SER A 7 2.08 32.32 -15.66
C SER A 7 1.02 32.80 -14.65
N THR A 8 -0.25 32.62 -14.98
CA THR A 8 -1.36 32.79 -14.03
C THR A 8 -2.11 31.47 -13.92
N ILE A 9 -1.76 30.63 -12.94
CA ILE A 9 -2.62 29.52 -12.51
C ILE A 9 -2.75 29.57 -10.99
N HIS A 10 -4.01 29.78 -10.63
CA HIS A 10 -4.70 29.79 -9.35
C HIS A 10 -4.05 28.99 -8.22
N HIS A 11 -3.55 29.77 -7.28
CA HIS A 11 -3.19 29.40 -5.92
C HIS A 11 -4.45 29.00 -5.11
N TRP A 12 -4.47 27.75 -4.63
CA TRP A 12 -5.41 27.26 -3.62
C TRP A 12 -4.94 27.69 -2.22
N MET A 13 -5.62 28.67 -1.63
CA MET A 13 -5.55 28.97 -0.19
C MET A 13 -6.98 28.85 0.37
N GLY A 14 -7.25 27.75 1.06
CA GLY A 14 -8.39 27.63 1.97
C GLY A 14 -7.94 27.99 3.39
N PRO A 15 -8.64 28.85 4.14
CA PRO A 15 -8.25 29.21 5.50
C PRO A 15 -8.54 28.08 6.50
N LEU A 16 -7.63 27.91 7.45
CA LEU A 16 -7.81 27.15 8.68
C LEU A 16 -8.67 27.95 9.67
N ALA A 17 -9.55 27.22 10.37
CA ALA A 17 -10.03 27.47 11.73
C ALA A 17 -10.97 28.67 12.03
N SER A 18 -12.22 28.35 12.39
CA SER A 18 -12.75 28.57 13.75
C SER A 18 -14.05 27.77 13.95
N ARG A 19 -14.01 26.71 14.75
CA ARG A 19 -15.21 26.06 15.29
C ARG A 19 -15.55 26.76 16.60
N ASP A 20 -16.48 27.70 16.57
CA ASP A 20 -17.12 28.22 17.77
C ASP A 20 -18.24 27.25 18.21
N PRO A 21 -18.22 26.73 19.46
CA PRO A 21 -19.39 26.09 20.04
C PRO A 21 -20.10 27.11 20.95
N SER A 22 -20.80 28.08 20.35
CA SER A 22 -21.80 28.87 21.06
C SER A 22 -23.15 28.16 20.95
N TRP A 23 -23.47 27.38 21.97
CA TRP A 23 -24.82 26.87 22.18
C TRP A 23 -25.75 28.05 22.52
N PRO A 24 -26.96 28.14 21.93
CA PRO A 24 -27.89 29.20 22.27
C PRO A 24 -28.52 28.92 23.64
N LEU A 25 -28.38 29.88 24.56
CA LEU A 25 -29.18 30.02 25.77
C LEU A 25 -30.65 30.23 25.39
N ALA A 26 -31.34 29.15 25.01
CA ALA A 26 -32.78 29.13 24.88
C ALA A 26 -33.38 29.07 26.29
N GLY A 27 -33.84 30.22 26.76
CA GLY A 27 -34.72 30.30 27.91
C GLY A 27 -35.96 29.43 27.69
N HIS A 28 -36.16 28.47 28.57
CA HIS A 28 -37.44 27.81 28.74
C HIS A 28 -37.98 28.16 30.12
N HIS A 29 -39.05 28.95 30.05
CA HIS A 29 -39.89 29.35 31.15
C HIS A 29 -40.47 28.11 31.83
N ALA A 30 -39.99 27.77 33.03
CA ALA A 30 -40.70 26.89 33.95
C ALA A 30 -41.33 27.77 35.03
N GLY A 31 -42.61 28.10 34.85
CA GLY A 31 -43.42 28.83 35.81
C GLY A 31 -43.57 28.03 37.10
N ALA A 32 -43.19 28.65 38.22
CA ALA A 32 -43.49 28.16 39.55
C ALA A 32 -45.02 28.24 39.79
N ARG A 33 -45.64 27.10 40.11
CA ARG A 33 -47.02 27.08 40.64
C ARG A 33 -46.99 27.47 42.13
N PRO A 34 -47.77 28.46 42.58
CA PRO A 34 -47.93 28.73 44.00
C PRO A 34 -49.04 27.83 44.55
N GLY A 35 -48.75 26.96 45.53
CA GLY A 35 -49.83 26.37 46.33
C GLY A 35 -49.75 24.90 46.78
N ASP A 36 -48.58 24.36 47.15
CA ASP A 36 -48.52 23.08 47.87
C ASP A 36 -47.54 23.13 49.06
N ALA A 37 -47.71 24.14 49.90
CA ALA A 37 -47.17 24.14 51.26
C ALA A 37 -47.93 23.14 52.16
N ASN A 38 -47.82 21.83 51.89
CA ASN A 38 -48.00 20.71 52.84
C ASN A 38 -48.05 19.33 52.15
N LEU A 39 -46.95 18.92 51.53
CA LEU A 39 -46.75 17.50 51.16
C LEU A 39 -45.59 16.94 51.99
N LYS A 40 -45.84 16.75 53.30
CA LYS A 40 -44.89 16.13 54.22
C LYS A 40 -44.76 14.61 54.05
N GLU A 41 -45.54 13.95 53.20
CA GLU A 41 -45.54 12.49 53.16
C GLU A 41 -45.59 11.94 51.73
N SER A 42 -44.43 11.84 51.09
CA SER A 42 -44.26 10.92 49.95
C SER A 42 -42.79 10.57 49.65
N TRP A 43 -41.97 10.44 50.68
CA TRP A 43 -40.56 10.04 50.54
C TRP A 43 -40.29 8.56 50.85
N TYR A 44 -41.31 7.77 51.18
CA TYR A 44 -41.18 6.34 51.50
C TYR A 44 -41.41 5.39 50.31
N MET A 45 -41.32 5.86 49.06
CA MET A 45 -41.40 4.98 47.86
C MET A 45 -40.15 5.00 46.97
N VAL A 46 -39.00 5.46 47.48
CA VAL A 46 -37.69 5.19 46.83
C VAL A 46 -36.71 4.54 47.82
N ALA A 47 -37.22 3.98 48.91
CA ALA A 47 -36.48 3.03 49.73
C ALA A 47 -36.63 1.63 49.10
N GLY A 48 -35.78 1.28 48.13
CA GLY A 48 -35.79 -0.12 47.67
C GLY A 48 -35.11 -0.45 46.36
N MET A 49 -34.70 0.51 45.53
CA MET A 49 -33.81 0.19 44.42
C MET A 49 -32.38 0.08 44.91
N ARG A 50 -32.12 -0.95 45.74
CA ARG A 50 -30.78 -1.52 45.88
C ARG A 50 -30.38 -1.95 44.48
N TYR A 51 -29.57 -1.14 43.83
CA TYR A 51 -28.87 -1.55 42.62
C TYR A 51 -27.87 -2.62 43.06
N GLU A 52 -28.35 -3.86 43.17
CA GLU A 52 -27.49 -5.02 43.27
C GLU A 52 -26.68 -5.05 41.98
N ARG A 53 -25.50 -4.42 42.02
CA ARG A 53 -24.43 -4.78 41.09
C ARG A 53 -24.21 -6.26 41.34
N ARG A 54 -24.88 -7.10 40.55
CA ARG A 54 -24.40 -8.45 40.26
C ARG A 54 -23.00 -8.20 39.73
N PHE A 55 -21.99 -8.42 40.58
CA PHE A 55 -20.64 -8.62 40.09
C PHE A 55 -20.76 -9.87 39.23
N ALA A 56 -20.93 -9.67 37.93
CA ALA A 56 -20.77 -10.72 36.96
C ALA A 56 -19.43 -11.37 37.30
N SER A 57 -19.45 -12.66 37.61
CA SER A 57 -18.28 -13.44 37.98
C SER A 57 -17.24 -13.20 36.89
N GLN A 58 -16.24 -12.37 37.19
CA GLN A 58 -15.13 -12.16 36.27
C GLN A 58 -14.30 -13.44 36.32
N GLN A 59 -14.59 -14.36 35.39
CA GLN A 59 -13.72 -15.49 35.11
C GLN A 59 -12.44 -14.91 34.49
N GLY A 60 -11.45 -14.62 35.34
CA GLY A 60 -10.13 -14.20 34.91
C GLY A 60 -9.34 -15.40 34.41
N LEU A 61 -8.56 -15.19 33.34
CA LEU A 61 -7.58 -16.16 32.85
C LEU A 61 -6.59 -16.49 33.98
N THR A 62 -6.29 -17.77 34.15
CA THR A 62 -5.30 -18.17 35.16
C THR A 62 -3.88 -17.85 34.66
N LEU A 63 -2.94 -17.64 35.58
CA LEU A 63 -1.53 -17.39 35.23
C LEU A 63 -0.95 -18.57 34.44
N VAL A 64 -1.33 -19.79 34.82
CA VAL A 64 -0.92 -21.03 34.14
C VAL A 64 -1.47 -21.10 32.71
N GLU A 65 -2.71 -20.67 32.50
CA GLU A 65 -3.34 -20.63 31.19
C GLU A 65 -2.62 -19.69 30.23
N ILE A 66 -2.20 -18.51 30.72
CA ILE A 66 -1.38 -17.59 29.94
C ILE A 66 0.03 -18.16 29.68
N MET A 67 0.65 -18.89 30.62
CA MET A 67 1.95 -19.50 30.38
C MET A 67 1.92 -20.53 29.25
N VAL A 68 0.90 -21.40 29.23
CA VAL A 68 0.76 -22.41 28.19
C VAL A 68 0.45 -21.76 26.84
N VAL A 69 -0.43 -20.76 26.81
CA VAL A 69 -0.77 -20.04 25.56
C VAL A 69 0.46 -19.36 24.97
N VAL A 70 1.24 -18.64 25.78
CA VAL A 70 2.47 -17.97 25.31
C VAL A 70 3.52 -18.99 24.85
N ALA A 71 3.63 -20.15 25.52
CA ALA A 71 4.53 -21.22 25.10
C ALA A 71 4.15 -21.76 23.71
N ILE A 72 2.86 -22.00 23.44
CA ILE A 72 2.38 -22.46 22.13
C ILE A 72 2.59 -21.37 21.06
N LEU A 73 2.27 -20.11 21.37
CA LEU A 73 2.48 -18.98 20.46
C LEU A 73 3.96 -18.81 20.09
N ALA A 74 4.89 -19.03 21.03
CA ALA A 74 6.32 -18.98 20.76
C ALA A 74 6.76 -20.03 19.73
N ILE A 75 6.24 -21.26 19.83
CA ILE A 75 6.52 -22.34 18.88
C ILE A 75 5.98 -21.99 17.49
N ILE A 76 4.74 -21.51 17.40
CA ILE A 76 4.13 -21.11 16.12
C ILE A 76 4.90 -19.95 15.49
N ALA A 77 5.24 -18.92 16.29
CA ALA A 77 5.96 -17.74 15.80
C ALA A 77 7.33 -18.10 15.22
N ALA A 78 8.04 -19.06 15.82
CA ALA A 78 9.37 -19.49 15.34
C ALA A 78 9.33 -20.03 13.90
N ILE A 79 8.25 -20.69 13.50
CA ILE A 79 8.08 -21.23 12.14
C ILE A 79 7.39 -20.21 11.22
N ALA A 80 6.39 -19.49 11.75
CA ALA A 80 5.57 -18.59 10.95
C ALA A 80 6.34 -17.39 10.40
N ILE A 81 7.26 -16.80 11.19
CA ILE A 81 8.00 -15.60 10.79
C ILE A 81 8.82 -15.79 9.51
N PRO A 82 9.71 -16.81 9.39
CA PRO A 82 10.47 -17.01 8.16
C PRO A 82 9.57 -17.37 6.97
N VAL A 83 8.53 -18.18 7.16
CA VAL A 83 7.61 -18.56 6.06
C VAL A 83 6.87 -17.34 5.52
N TYR A 84 6.41 -16.46 6.41
CA TYR A 84 5.68 -15.26 6.00
C TYR A 84 6.55 -14.25 5.24
N SER A 85 7.84 -14.13 5.58
CA SER A 85 8.75 -13.25 4.85
C SER A 85 8.99 -13.73 3.41
N HIS A 86 9.12 -15.04 3.20
CA HIS A 86 9.20 -15.63 1.86
C HIS A 86 7.92 -15.37 1.05
N TYR A 87 6.75 -15.60 1.64
CA TYR A 87 5.47 -15.35 0.95
C TYR A 87 5.33 -13.88 0.49
N ILE A 88 5.72 -12.91 1.33
CA ILE A 88 5.70 -11.50 0.95
C ILE A 88 6.72 -11.23 -0.17
N LYS A 89 7.91 -11.85 -0.13
CA LYS A 89 8.91 -11.71 -1.19
C LYS A 89 8.32 -12.19 -2.53
N ASP A 90 7.76 -13.38 -2.56
CA ASP A 90 7.18 -13.97 -3.77
C ASP A 90 6.01 -13.15 -4.30
N ALA A 91 5.16 -12.61 -3.42
CA ALA A 91 4.07 -11.72 -3.81
C ALA A 91 4.58 -10.41 -4.46
N LYS A 92 5.72 -9.88 -3.99
CA LYS A 92 6.35 -8.69 -4.59
C LYS A 92 6.94 -9.03 -5.96
N ILE A 93 7.60 -10.18 -6.10
CA ILE A 93 8.16 -10.66 -7.37
C ILE A 93 7.04 -10.89 -8.39
N GLY A 94 5.98 -11.61 -8.04
CA GLY A 94 4.84 -11.84 -8.93
C GLY A 94 4.17 -10.54 -9.38
N ARG A 95 4.21 -9.48 -8.56
CA ARG A 95 3.78 -8.14 -8.98
C ARG A 95 4.74 -7.51 -9.99
N ALA A 96 6.06 -7.72 -9.89
CA ALA A 96 7.02 -7.26 -10.89
C ALA A 96 6.82 -7.98 -12.22
N GLU A 97 6.69 -9.30 -12.18
CA GLU A 97 6.46 -10.13 -13.37
C GLU A 97 5.17 -9.78 -14.11
N SER A 98 4.06 -9.64 -13.38
CA SER A 98 2.79 -9.21 -13.98
C SER A 98 2.87 -7.82 -14.61
N ASN A 99 3.62 -6.90 -14.00
CA ASN A 99 3.90 -5.60 -14.60
C ASN A 99 4.77 -5.71 -15.87
N LEU A 100 5.77 -6.60 -15.90
CA LEU A 100 6.55 -6.84 -17.12
C LEU A 100 5.67 -7.36 -18.27
N VAL A 101 4.74 -8.28 -17.99
CA VAL A 101 3.77 -8.78 -18.99
C VAL A 101 2.78 -7.69 -19.45
N LEU A 102 2.34 -6.83 -18.53
CA LEU A 102 1.55 -5.66 -18.90
C LEU A 102 2.35 -4.72 -19.82
N LEU A 103 3.62 -4.50 -19.48
CA LEU A 103 4.52 -3.66 -20.26
C LEU A 103 4.81 -4.22 -21.64
N SER A 104 4.95 -5.55 -21.81
CA SER A 104 5.13 -6.16 -23.14
C SER A 104 3.93 -5.88 -24.05
N THR A 105 2.72 -5.93 -23.49
CA THR A 105 1.49 -5.55 -24.20
C THR A 105 1.49 -4.07 -24.60
N LEU A 106 1.99 -3.19 -23.72
CA LEU A 106 2.10 -1.76 -24.00
C LEU A 106 3.22 -1.44 -25.01
N MET A 107 4.31 -2.20 -25.01
CA MET A 107 5.36 -2.11 -26.04
C MET A 107 4.78 -2.45 -27.41
N GLU A 108 3.98 -3.52 -27.50
CA GLU A 108 3.35 -3.90 -28.76
C GLU A 108 2.39 -2.81 -29.25
N ARG A 109 1.54 -2.27 -28.36
CA ARG A 109 0.70 -1.14 -28.69
C ARG A 109 1.51 0.09 -29.15
N TYR A 110 2.65 0.35 -28.53
CA TYR A 110 3.52 1.44 -28.93
C TYR A 110 4.08 1.21 -30.36
N TYR A 111 4.51 -0.01 -30.66
CA TYR A 111 5.00 -0.38 -31.99
C TYR A 111 3.94 -0.18 -33.07
N GLN A 112 2.69 -0.63 -32.82
CA GLN A 112 1.58 -0.45 -33.76
C GLN A 112 1.29 1.03 -34.10
N ASN A 113 1.59 1.95 -33.18
CA ASN A 113 1.35 3.38 -33.39
C ASN A 113 2.56 4.11 -34.00
N ASN A 114 3.78 3.62 -33.75
CA ASN A 114 5.02 4.35 -34.06
C ASN A 114 5.92 3.63 -35.06
N ASN A 115 5.58 2.39 -35.47
CA ASN A 115 6.38 1.49 -36.30
C ASN A 115 7.81 1.22 -35.77
N ALA A 116 8.05 1.48 -34.48
CA ALA A 116 9.30 1.27 -33.79
C ALA A 116 9.03 1.11 -32.28
N TYR A 117 9.89 0.35 -31.59
CA TYR A 117 9.90 0.35 -30.13
C TYR A 117 10.60 1.59 -29.58
N PRO A 118 10.31 1.99 -28.33
CA PRO A 118 11.00 3.12 -27.71
C PRO A 118 12.50 2.84 -27.56
N GLY A 119 13.30 3.91 -27.49
CA GLY A 119 14.75 3.82 -27.33
C GLY A 119 15.18 3.04 -26.08
N THR A 120 16.32 2.36 -26.19
CA THR A 120 16.85 1.50 -25.15
C THR A 120 17.47 2.31 -24.00
N GLN A 121 17.62 1.67 -22.84
CA GLN A 121 18.06 2.27 -21.57
C GLN A 121 17.19 3.44 -21.08
N THR A 122 15.90 3.44 -21.45
CA THR A 122 14.94 4.45 -21.02
C THR A 122 14.05 3.91 -19.91
N LEU A 123 13.85 4.69 -18.84
CA LEU A 123 12.83 4.39 -17.84
C LEU A 123 11.46 4.33 -18.53
N VAL A 124 10.72 3.26 -18.26
CA VAL A 124 9.46 3.00 -18.97
C VAL A 124 8.44 4.14 -18.80
N ALA A 125 8.44 4.79 -17.64
CA ALA A 125 7.57 5.95 -17.38
C ALA A 125 7.77 7.13 -18.36
N ASN A 126 8.95 7.27 -18.95
CA ASN A 126 9.24 8.31 -19.95
C ASN A 126 8.78 7.89 -21.34
N ALA A 127 8.94 6.60 -21.66
CA ALA A 127 8.58 6.04 -22.97
C ALA A 127 7.08 5.78 -23.12
N ILE A 128 6.39 5.43 -22.01
CA ILE A 128 4.96 5.20 -21.95
C ILE A 128 4.34 6.18 -20.94
N PRO A 129 3.91 7.37 -21.41
CA PRO A 129 3.27 8.35 -20.54
C PRO A 129 2.01 7.79 -19.88
N GLY A 130 1.85 8.02 -18.58
CA GLY A 130 0.69 7.59 -17.81
C GLY A 130 0.75 6.16 -17.27
N TRP A 131 1.76 5.37 -17.63
CA TRP A 131 1.99 4.08 -16.99
C TRP A 131 2.58 4.26 -15.59
N ASN A 132 2.00 3.58 -14.60
CA ASN A 132 2.45 3.60 -13.21
C ASN A 132 2.22 2.21 -12.57
N PRO A 133 3.26 1.55 -12.02
CA PRO A 133 3.14 0.23 -11.39
C PRO A 133 2.42 0.23 -10.02
N GLY A 134 1.91 1.38 -9.56
CA GLY A 134 0.93 1.48 -8.46
C GLY A 134 1.51 1.50 -7.05
N ASN A 135 2.73 2.03 -6.86
CA ASN A 135 3.41 2.08 -5.55
C ASN A 135 4.06 3.45 -5.25
N ASN A 136 3.62 4.54 -5.88
CA ASN A 136 4.19 5.86 -5.60
C ASN A 136 3.70 6.41 -4.24
N PRO A 137 4.60 6.98 -3.41
CA PRO A 137 5.96 7.44 -3.75
C PRO A 137 7.10 6.42 -3.55
N SER A 138 6.83 5.20 -3.07
CA SER A 138 7.85 4.18 -2.78
C SER A 138 7.74 2.97 -3.72
N PRO A 139 8.10 3.12 -5.00
CA PRO A 139 7.98 2.04 -5.97
C PRO A 139 8.84 0.86 -5.53
N LEU A 140 8.25 -0.34 -5.45
CA LEU A 140 8.99 -1.56 -5.11
C LEU A 140 9.99 -1.95 -6.22
N PHE A 141 9.68 -1.62 -7.47
CA PHE A 141 10.53 -1.91 -8.62
C PHE A 141 10.61 -0.69 -9.54
N THR A 142 11.78 -0.47 -10.13
CA THR A 142 11.96 0.41 -11.28
C THR A 142 11.95 -0.42 -12.56
N TYR A 143 11.38 0.15 -13.63
CA TYR A 143 11.22 -0.55 -14.89
C TYR A 143 11.92 0.23 -16.01
N ALA A 144 12.70 -0.48 -16.80
CA ALA A 144 13.46 0.11 -17.89
C ALA A 144 13.33 -0.74 -19.15
N ILE A 145 13.40 -0.07 -20.29
CA ILE A 145 13.59 -0.67 -21.59
C ILE A 145 15.10 -0.81 -21.76
N GLN A 146 15.58 -1.99 -22.17
CA GLN A 146 16.98 -2.31 -22.37
C GLN A 146 17.25 -2.71 -23.82
N ASN A 147 18.53 -2.79 -24.17
CA ASN A 147 18.93 -3.39 -25.44
C ASN A 147 18.44 -4.85 -25.47
N PRO A 148 17.87 -5.32 -26.59
CA PRO A 148 17.46 -6.71 -26.75
C PRO A 148 18.65 -7.70 -26.68
N ASP A 149 19.87 -7.22 -26.94
CA ASP A 149 21.09 -8.04 -27.01
C ASP A 149 21.92 -8.03 -25.71
N THR A 150 21.34 -7.74 -24.54
CA THR A 150 22.13 -7.67 -23.29
C THR A 150 22.77 -9.01 -22.90
N GLY A 151 22.45 -10.12 -23.59
CA GLY A 151 23.01 -11.44 -23.33
C GLY A 151 22.56 -12.02 -21.98
N VAL A 152 21.70 -11.30 -21.24
CA VAL A 152 21.35 -11.66 -19.86
C VAL A 152 20.52 -12.94 -19.83
N CYS A 153 19.55 -13.10 -20.75
CA CYS A 153 18.72 -14.31 -20.83
C CYS A 153 19.30 -15.42 -21.72
N ASN A 154 20.54 -15.30 -22.21
CA ASN A 154 21.14 -16.25 -23.19
C ASN A 154 20.25 -16.55 -24.41
N VAL A 155 19.40 -15.60 -24.80
CA VAL A 155 18.55 -15.68 -25.98
C VAL A 155 19.33 -15.20 -27.21
N ALA A 156 19.10 -15.84 -28.35
CA ALA A 156 19.68 -15.40 -29.60
C ALA A 156 19.18 -14.01 -29.96
N ALA A 157 20.07 -13.15 -30.47
CA ALA A 157 19.74 -11.80 -30.91
C ALA A 157 18.55 -11.83 -31.89
N PRO A 158 17.44 -11.12 -31.63
CA PRO A 158 16.27 -11.15 -32.50
C PRO A 158 16.60 -10.56 -33.88
N SER A 159 16.20 -11.24 -34.96
CA SER A 159 16.33 -10.71 -36.33
C SER A 159 15.15 -9.77 -36.64
N GLY A 160 15.09 -8.61 -35.99
CA GLY A 160 14.03 -7.62 -36.21
C GLY A 160 13.90 -6.60 -35.07
N PRO A 161 12.93 -5.67 -35.17
CA PRO A 161 12.60 -4.75 -34.08
C PRO A 161 12.30 -5.56 -32.82
N SER A 162 13.01 -5.26 -31.74
CA SER A 162 12.92 -6.02 -30.50
C SER A 162 13.16 -5.10 -29.31
N TYR A 163 12.76 -5.57 -28.13
CA TYR A 163 12.98 -4.88 -26.88
C TYR A 163 13.30 -5.89 -25.78
N SER A 164 13.96 -5.41 -24.73
CA SER A 164 14.05 -6.11 -23.45
C SER A 164 13.50 -5.19 -22.37
N LEU A 165 12.74 -5.74 -21.43
CA LEU A 165 12.21 -5.04 -20.27
C LEU A 165 12.89 -5.59 -19.03
N SER A 166 13.31 -4.72 -18.12
CA SER A 166 13.86 -5.11 -16.82
C SER A 166 13.04 -4.55 -15.68
N ALA A 167 12.84 -5.34 -14.62
CA ALA A 167 12.34 -4.88 -13.33
C ALA A 167 13.48 -5.00 -12.29
N THR A 168 13.94 -3.85 -11.79
CA THR A 168 15.01 -3.77 -10.79
C THR A 168 14.41 -3.43 -9.43
N PRO A 169 14.65 -4.22 -8.37
CA PRO A 169 14.15 -3.94 -7.04
C PRO A 169 14.72 -2.63 -6.49
N THR A 170 13.89 -1.88 -5.77
CA THR A 170 14.34 -0.72 -5.00
C THR A 170 14.57 -1.08 -3.53
N ALA A 171 15.14 -0.17 -2.75
CA ALA A 171 15.25 -0.34 -1.30
C ALA A 171 13.89 -0.60 -0.61
N ALA A 172 12.78 -0.08 -1.15
CA ALA A 172 11.45 -0.28 -0.59
C ALA A 172 10.93 -1.73 -0.75
N SER A 173 11.48 -2.48 -1.71
CA SER A 173 11.11 -3.88 -1.92
C SER A 173 11.59 -4.79 -0.78
N GLY A 174 12.71 -4.46 -0.14
CA GLY A 174 13.41 -5.39 0.75
C GLY A 174 14.06 -6.58 0.03
N LEU A 175 14.07 -6.59 -1.30
CA LEU A 175 14.84 -7.53 -2.11
C LEU A 175 16.25 -6.98 -2.38
N PRO A 176 17.23 -7.86 -2.64
CA PRO A 176 18.54 -7.45 -3.11
C PRO A 176 18.44 -6.61 -4.39
N PRO A 177 19.12 -5.45 -4.47
CA PRO A 177 19.00 -4.55 -5.63
C PRO A 177 19.59 -5.12 -6.93
N ASN A 178 20.38 -6.19 -6.81
CA ASN A 178 20.97 -6.92 -7.93
C ASN A 178 20.16 -8.17 -8.34
N GLU A 179 19.00 -8.41 -7.74
CA GLU A 179 18.04 -9.44 -8.15
C GLU A 179 17.13 -8.87 -9.26
N VAL A 180 17.51 -9.01 -10.54
CA VAL A 180 16.84 -8.30 -11.65
C VAL A 180 16.07 -9.26 -12.55
N PHE A 181 14.83 -8.92 -12.87
CA PHE A 181 13.94 -9.73 -13.71
C PHE A 181 13.85 -9.15 -15.12
N TYR A 182 13.88 -10.01 -16.13
CA TYR A 182 13.93 -9.62 -17.54
C TYR A 182 12.90 -10.34 -18.40
N LEU A 183 12.13 -9.58 -19.17
CA LEU A 183 11.20 -10.10 -20.17
C LEU A 183 11.52 -9.46 -21.53
N ASP A 184 11.67 -10.25 -22.58
CA ASP A 184 11.96 -9.73 -23.92
C ASP A 184 10.74 -9.76 -24.86
N SER A 185 10.94 -9.27 -26.09
CA SER A 185 9.94 -9.25 -27.16
C SER A 185 9.55 -10.64 -27.68
N LEU A 186 10.33 -11.69 -27.38
CA LEU A 186 10.01 -13.08 -27.68
C LEU A 186 9.28 -13.77 -26.52
N ASN A 187 9.01 -13.02 -25.44
CA ASN A 187 8.43 -13.50 -24.20
C ASN A 187 9.32 -14.50 -23.45
N ASP A 188 10.62 -14.47 -23.73
CA ASP A 188 11.62 -15.17 -22.94
C ASP A 188 11.88 -14.41 -21.65
N ARG A 189 12.18 -15.19 -20.61
CA ARG A 189 12.09 -14.80 -19.21
C ARG A 189 13.38 -15.20 -18.53
N CYS A 190 14.02 -14.28 -17.83
CA CYS A 190 15.13 -14.64 -16.96
C CYS A 190 15.27 -13.75 -15.71
N GLU A 191 15.81 -14.34 -14.66
CA GLU A 191 16.17 -13.66 -13.42
C GLU A 191 17.69 -13.69 -13.25
N VAL A 192 18.28 -12.54 -12.94
CA VAL A 192 19.64 -12.46 -12.45
C VAL A 192 19.58 -12.51 -10.93
N LEU A 193 20.09 -13.58 -10.35
CA LEU A 193 20.14 -13.77 -8.90
C LEU A 193 21.18 -12.83 -8.26
N PRO A 194 21.11 -12.60 -6.93
CA PRO A 194 22.05 -11.73 -6.22
C PRO A 194 23.53 -12.16 -6.30
N ASN A 195 23.81 -13.41 -6.64
CA ASN A 195 25.15 -13.95 -6.87
C ASN A 195 25.64 -13.71 -8.31
N GLY A 196 24.83 -13.08 -9.17
CA GLY A 196 25.12 -12.83 -10.58
C GLY A 196 24.83 -14.01 -11.52
N THR A 197 24.31 -15.14 -11.03
CA THR A 197 23.89 -16.23 -11.91
C THR A 197 22.55 -15.91 -12.54
N THR A 198 22.44 -16.04 -13.85
CA THR A 198 21.16 -15.97 -14.55
C THR A 198 20.44 -17.32 -14.49
N VAL A 199 19.16 -17.31 -14.14
CA VAL A 199 18.23 -18.41 -14.29
C VAL A 199 17.23 -18.07 -15.39
N VAL A 200 16.98 -19.02 -16.30
CA VAL A 200 15.98 -18.86 -17.36
C VAL A 200 14.65 -19.42 -16.88
N GLY A 201 13.59 -18.66 -17.11
CA GLY A 201 12.24 -18.93 -16.63
C GLY A 201 12.00 -18.46 -15.20
N TRP A 202 10.72 -18.25 -14.91
CA TRP A 202 10.13 -18.10 -13.58
C TRP A 202 8.76 -18.78 -13.58
#